data_AF-A0A2T6F1Z8-F1
#
_entry.id   AF-A0A2T6F1Z8-F1
#
_cell.length_a   1.000
_cell.length_b   1.000
_cell.length_c   1.000
_cell.angle_alpha   90.00
_cell.angle_beta   90.00
_cell.angle_gamma   90.00
#
_symmetry.space_group_name_H-M   'P 1'
#
loop_
_entity.id
_entity.type
_entity.pdbx_description
1 polymer ?
#
loop_
_entity_poly.entity_id
_entity_poly.type
_entity_poly.pdbx_seq_one_letter_code
_entity_poly.pdbx_strand_id
1 'polypeptide(L)'
;MSDQPSKNGFIFDKSSPDATAEFLDLAKLGGVLKRQWIIVVTCIALGAVVAVGLRLTLPSKWRATATLQIGQMPLTTPTKDSIQTVLVEPPAQTVERLNQRDLEDKSLAASGLPLDESTDKNTALFRQSLKGVVVKNTNFIEISLSAYSIQDAKKYLNAVARSLIALHDLRMAPILKNVNTRVAANLTQMADAQAQRTRLQGIIASMGQPKSDGHFAPHIVAVDLLAKQEQQIQDLTTERTLLSDLLLPSNTYPTTVIDAVFVPDRPYFPKLSVFLPIGVLLGAALGIALALLRDWKKTKKTV
;
A
#
# COMPACT_ATOMS: atom_id res chain seq x y z
N MET A 1 -12.60 -48.01 -75.77
CA MET A 1 -13.23 -46.90 -76.51
C MET A 1 -12.92 -45.63 -75.74
N SER A 2 -12.12 -44.73 -76.34
CA SER A 2 -11.60 -43.41 -75.89
C SER A 2 -10.65 -43.38 -74.67
N ASP A 3 -9.34 -43.10 -74.82
CA ASP A 3 -8.63 -41.80 -75.10
C ASP A 3 -8.85 -40.74 -74.01
N GLN A 4 -7.88 -40.00 -73.43
CA GLN A 4 -6.43 -39.80 -73.60
C GLN A 4 -5.90 -39.05 -72.32
N PRO A 5 -4.58 -38.82 -72.15
CA PRO A 5 -3.90 -38.65 -70.85
C PRO A 5 -3.74 -37.20 -70.32
N SER A 6 -3.51 -37.10 -69.01
CA SER A 6 -3.14 -35.87 -68.28
C SER A 6 -1.77 -35.32 -68.72
N LYS A 7 -1.70 -34.02 -69.00
CA LYS A 7 -0.45 -33.27 -69.16
C LYS A 7 -0.27 -32.24 -68.05
N ASN A 8 0.93 -32.29 -67.47
CA ASN A 8 1.54 -31.37 -66.53
C ASN A 8 1.55 -29.92 -67.04
N GLY A 9 1.46 -28.98 -66.10
CA GLY A 9 1.72 -27.55 -66.33
C GLY A 9 1.58 -26.75 -65.05
N PHE A 10 2.52 -26.91 -64.12
CA PHE A 10 2.74 -25.95 -63.04
C PHE A 10 3.15 -24.60 -63.65
N ILE A 11 2.32 -23.58 -63.52
CA ILE A 11 2.68 -22.19 -63.79
C ILE A 11 2.65 -21.45 -62.45
N PHE A 12 3.82 -20.98 -62.03
CA PHE A 12 3.98 -19.98 -60.98
C PHE A 12 3.33 -18.68 -61.45
N ASP A 13 2.19 -18.29 -60.87
CA ASP A 13 1.72 -16.92 -60.96
C ASP A 13 2.44 -16.08 -59.90
N LYS A 14 3.36 -15.27 -60.37
CA LYS A 14 4.07 -14.24 -59.61
C LYS A 14 3.39 -12.92 -59.95
N SER A 15 2.43 -12.52 -59.14
CA SER A 15 1.85 -11.18 -59.20
C SER A 15 1.53 -10.69 -57.79
N SER A 16 2.50 -9.99 -57.18
CA SER A 16 2.27 -9.09 -56.05
C SER A 16 2.29 -7.66 -56.59
N PRO A 17 1.14 -6.98 -56.76
CA PRO A 17 1.10 -5.57 -57.06
C PRO A 17 0.42 -4.82 -55.91
N ASP A 18 1.16 -4.35 -54.90
CA ASP A 18 0.60 -3.38 -53.92
C ASP A 18 1.65 -2.57 -53.13
N ALA A 19 2.93 -2.61 -53.48
CA ALA A 19 3.95 -1.81 -52.78
C ALA A 19 4.09 -0.37 -53.32
N THR A 20 3.44 -0.01 -54.44
CA THR A 20 3.61 1.31 -55.09
C THR A 20 2.48 2.30 -54.78
N ALA A 21 1.32 1.82 -54.30
CA ALA A 21 0.20 2.68 -53.95
C ALA A 21 0.43 3.44 -52.62
N GLU A 22 1.09 2.82 -51.63
CA GLU A 22 1.37 3.45 -50.33
C GLU A 22 2.40 4.59 -50.40
N PHE A 23 3.46 4.45 -51.20
CA PHE A 23 4.51 5.47 -51.31
C PHE A 23 4.02 6.76 -52.01
N LEU A 24 3.01 6.66 -52.87
CA LEU A 24 2.47 7.80 -53.61
C LEU A 24 1.58 8.71 -52.74
N ASP A 25 0.99 8.18 -51.68
CA ASP A 25 0.11 8.95 -50.79
C ASP A 25 0.93 9.82 -49.81
N LEU A 26 2.03 9.27 -49.29
CA LEU A 26 2.99 9.98 -48.43
C LEU A 26 3.71 11.12 -49.16
N ALA A 27 4.07 10.93 -50.43
CA ALA A 27 4.74 11.95 -51.24
C ALA A 27 3.81 13.14 -51.57
N LYS A 28 2.52 12.87 -51.82
CA LYS A 28 1.50 13.92 -52.01
C LYS A 28 1.23 14.68 -50.71
N LEU A 29 1.13 13.98 -49.58
CA LEU A 29 1.06 14.58 -48.25
C LEU A 29 2.26 15.51 -47.97
N GLY A 30 3.47 15.08 -48.32
CA GLY A 30 4.68 15.89 -48.18
C GLY A 30 4.67 17.17 -49.03
N GLY A 31 4.15 17.10 -50.27
CA GLY A 31 4.03 18.26 -51.17
C GLY A 31 3.03 19.33 -50.66
N VAL A 32 1.88 18.90 -50.13
CA VAL A 32 0.87 19.80 -49.53
C VAL A 32 1.40 20.42 -48.23
N LEU A 33 2.07 19.61 -47.41
CA LEU A 33 2.66 20.07 -46.16
C LEU A 33 3.71 21.16 -46.39
N LYS A 34 4.59 20.99 -47.38
CA LYS A 34 5.62 21.98 -47.73
C LYS A 34 5.02 23.29 -48.28
N ARG A 35 3.91 23.21 -49.01
CA ARG A 35 3.24 24.38 -49.61
C ARG A 35 2.35 25.16 -48.63
N GLN A 36 1.88 24.51 -47.56
CA GLN A 36 0.99 25.12 -46.56
C GLN A 36 1.53 25.04 -45.13
N TRP A 37 2.85 24.87 -44.96
CA TRP A 37 3.51 24.70 -43.66
C TRP A 37 3.22 25.83 -42.67
N ILE A 38 3.05 27.08 -43.14
CA ILE A 38 2.70 28.25 -42.32
C ILE A 38 1.37 28.01 -41.58
N ILE A 39 0.37 27.40 -42.23
CA ILE A 39 -0.93 27.12 -41.60
C ILE A 39 -0.76 26.09 -40.48
N VAL A 40 0.02 25.04 -40.74
CA VAL A 40 0.30 23.99 -39.75
C VAL A 40 1.06 24.56 -38.56
N VAL A 41 2.11 25.35 -38.78
CA VAL A 41 2.88 26.01 -37.71
C VAL A 41 2.00 26.97 -36.90
N THR A 42 1.12 27.73 -37.55
CA THR A 42 0.21 28.65 -36.86
C THR A 42 -0.79 27.90 -35.98
N CYS A 43 -1.34 26.77 -36.47
CA CYS A 43 -2.25 25.94 -35.68
C CYS A 43 -1.54 25.23 -34.51
N ILE A 44 -0.28 24.81 -34.69
CA ILE A 44 0.56 24.28 -33.60
C ILE A 44 0.78 25.36 -32.53
N ALA A 45 1.16 26.57 -32.94
CA ALA A 45 1.37 27.68 -32.03
C ALA A 45 0.09 28.03 -31.27
N LEU A 46 -1.06 28.07 -31.95
CA LEU A 46 -2.36 28.29 -31.32
C LEU A 46 -2.72 27.18 -30.32
N GLY A 47 -2.50 25.91 -30.69
CA GLY A 47 -2.72 24.78 -29.79
C GLY A 47 -1.84 24.83 -28.53
N ALA A 48 -0.58 25.25 -28.67
CA ALA A 48 0.32 25.47 -27.55
C ALA A 48 -0.15 26.61 -26.63
N VAL A 49 -0.58 27.75 -27.20
CA VAL A 49 -1.14 28.87 -26.43
C VAL A 49 -2.39 28.46 -25.66
N VAL A 50 -3.31 27.73 -26.30
CA VAL A 50 -4.52 27.21 -25.65
C VAL A 50 -4.17 26.26 -24.50
N ALA A 51 -3.20 25.36 -24.68
CA ALA A 51 -2.76 24.45 -23.61
C ALA A 51 -2.13 25.19 -22.42
N VAL A 52 -1.35 26.25 -22.67
CA VAL A 52 -0.81 27.11 -21.61
C VAL A 52 -1.92 27.90 -20.92
N GLY A 53 -2.89 28.42 -21.68
CA GLY A 53 -4.07 29.10 -21.12
C GLY A 53 -4.89 28.20 -20.20
N LEU A 54 -5.20 26.97 -20.65
CA LEU A 54 -5.88 25.95 -19.84
C LEU A 54 -5.12 25.60 -18.55
N ARG A 55 -3.78 25.57 -18.62
CA ARG A 55 -2.95 25.34 -17.43
C ARG A 55 -3.15 26.43 -16.37
N LEU A 56 -3.31 27.68 -16.78
CA LEU A 56 -3.47 28.82 -15.86
C LEU A 56 -4.88 28.89 -15.26
N THR A 57 -5.89 28.34 -15.93
CA THR A 57 -7.28 28.33 -15.44
C THR A 57 -7.60 27.12 -14.56
N LEU A 58 -6.88 26.00 -14.72
CA LEU A 58 -7.10 24.80 -13.92
C LEU A 58 -6.54 24.94 -12.49
N PRO A 59 -7.29 24.51 -11.45
CA PRO A 59 -6.84 24.62 -10.07
C PRO A 59 -5.62 23.75 -9.83
N SER A 60 -4.61 24.34 -9.18
CA SER A 60 -3.40 23.62 -8.79
C SER A 60 -3.72 22.60 -7.70
N LYS A 61 -3.18 21.39 -7.84
CA LYS A 61 -3.33 20.31 -6.86
C LYS A 61 -1.96 19.83 -6.40
N TRP A 62 -1.78 19.71 -5.09
CA TRP A 62 -0.58 19.18 -4.45
C TRP A 62 -0.85 17.77 -3.96
N ARG A 63 0.13 16.87 -4.11
CA ARG A 63 0.04 15.51 -3.59
C ARG A 63 0.94 15.37 -2.37
N ALA A 64 0.36 14.90 -1.27
CA ALA A 64 1.09 14.41 -0.12
C ALA A 64 1.32 12.91 -0.25
N THR A 65 2.47 12.44 0.25
CA THR A 65 2.84 11.04 0.35
C THR A 65 3.40 10.75 1.74
N ALA A 66 3.10 9.58 2.29
CA ALA A 66 3.65 9.12 3.56
C ALA A 66 3.82 7.60 3.53
N THR A 67 4.87 7.12 4.19
CA THR A 67 5.14 5.68 4.33
C THR A 67 4.83 5.26 5.76
N LEU A 68 3.95 4.27 5.90
CA LEU A 68 3.56 3.71 7.18
C LEU A 68 4.12 2.30 7.32
N GLN A 69 4.64 1.99 8.50
CA GLN A 69 4.94 0.63 8.91
C GLN A 69 3.75 0.05 9.64
N ILE A 70 3.22 -1.06 9.13
CA ILE A 70 2.13 -1.77 9.78
C ILE A 70 2.67 -2.43 11.05
N GLY A 71 1.95 -2.23 12.15
CA GLY A 71 2.30 -2.78 13.45
C GLY A 71 2.32 -4.30 13.47
N GLN A 72 3.04 -4.84 14.44
CA GLN A 72 3.18 -6.26 14.68
C GLN A 72 2.78 -6.57 16.12
N MET A 73 2.03 -7.66 16.29
CA MET A 73 1.45 -8.06 17.56
C MET A 73 1.72 -9.54 17.84
N PRO A 74 1.76 -9.94 19.12
CA PRO A 74 2.03 -11.31 19.48
C PRO A 74 0.80 -12.18 19.20
N LEU A 75 1.00 -13.32 18.56
CA LEU A 75 -0.03 -14.34 18.39
C LEU A 75 0.14 -15.39 19.49
N THR A 76 -0.76 -15.38 20.47
CA THR A 76 -0.80 -16.42 21.50
C THR A 76 -1.43 -17.69 20.94
N THR A 77 -0.64 -18.59 20.38
CA THR A 77 -1.07 -19.96 20.10
C THR A 77 -1.11 -20.80 21.39
N PRO A 78 -2.02 -21.77 21.52
CA PRO A 78 -2.11 -22.65 22.71
C PRO A 78 -0.85 -23.52 22.92
N THR A 79 -0.05 -23.69 21.87
CA THR A 79 1.18 -24.49 21.89
C THR A 79 2.29 -23.68 22.56
N LYS A 80 2.82 -24.17 23.69
CA LYS A 80 3.83 -23.52 24.56
C LYS A 80 5.18 -23.21 23.88
N ASP A 81 5.41 -23.69 22.65
CA ASP A 81 6.76 -23.77 22.07
C ASP A 81 7.02 -22.83 20.89
N SER A 82 6.15 -21.85 20.60
CA SER A 82 6.39 -20.92 19.49
C SER A 82 5.99 -19.49 19.79
N ILE A 83 6.98 -18.61 19.86
CA ILE A 83 6.80 -17.16 19.74
C ILE A 83 6.43 -16.89 18.29
N GLN A 84 5.15 -16.63 18.03
CA GLN A 84 4.70 -16.18 16.72
C GLN A 84 4.25 -14.74 16.84
N THR A 85 4.75 -13.91 15.94
CA THR A 85 4.33 -12.52 15.80
C THR A 85 3.65 -12.39 14.45
N VAL A 86 2.52 -11.69 14.43
CA VAL A 86 1.74 -11.48 13.23
C VAL A 86 1.55 -9.99 13.04
N LEU A 87 1.52 -9.54 11.79
CA LEU A 87 1.12 -8.18 11.49
C LEU A 87 -0.31 -7.96 12.00
N VAL A 88 -0.57 -6.77 12.53
CA VAL A 88 -1.93 -6.35 12.95
C VAL A 88 -2.90 -6.52 11.80
N GLU A 89 -2.40 -6.29 10.58
CA GLU A 89 -3.10 -6.49 9.34
C GLU A 89 -2.11 -6.75 8.18
N PRO A 90 -2.44 -7.62 7.21
CA PRO A 90 -1.64 -7.73 6.00
C PRO A 90 -1.58 -6.40 5.21
N PRO A 91 -0.47 -6.06 4.54
CA PRO A 91 -0.36 -4.82 3.77
C PRO A 91 -1.45 -4.63 2.70
N ALA A 92 -1.81 -5.71 2.00
CA ALA A 92 -2.87 -5.67 1.00
C ALA A 92 -4.25 -5.37 1.61
N GLN A 93 -4.57 -5.95 2.77
CA GLN A 93 -5.83 -5.65 3.46
C GLN A 93 -5.84 -4.22 3.99
N THR A 94 -4.69 -3.73 4.45
CA THR A 94 -4.57 -2.34 4.94
C THR A 94 -4.80 -1.34 3.82
N VAL A 95 -4.30 -1.62 2.61
CA VAL A 95 -4.57 -0.81 1.42
C VAL A 95 -6.05 -0.86 1.03
N GLU A 96 -6.68 -2.04 1.07
CA GLU A 96 -8.11 -2.15 0.81
C GLU A 96 -8.94 -1.37 1.84
N ARG A 97 -8.49 -1.36 3.09
CA ARG A 97 -9.12 -0.60 4.18
C ARG A 97 -9.07 0.91 3.97
N LEU A 98 -8.02 1.42 3.32
CA LEU A 98 -7.96 2.83 2.94
C LEU A 98 -9.05 3.23 1.95
N ASN A 99 -9.55 2.27 1.15
CA ASN A 99 -10.65 2.49 0.21
C ASN A 99 -12.04 2.32 0.87
N GLN A 100 -12.10 1.95 2.15
CA GLN A 100 -13.37 1.79 2.86
C GLN A 100 -13.93 3.13 3.32
N ARG A 101 -15.23 3.34 3.08
CA ARG A 101 -15.95 4.56 3.49
C ARG A 101 -15.81 4.87 4.97
N ASP A 102 -15.86 3.87 5.84
CA ASP A 102 -15.74 4.08 7.29
C ASP A 102 -14.42 4.74 7.69
N LEU A 103 -13.31 4.38 7.04
CA LEU A 103 -12.01 4.98 7.33
C LEU A 103 -11.90 6.37 6.71
N GLU A 104 -12.40 6.55 5.48
CA GLU A 104 -12.47 7.85 4.82
C GLU A 104 -13.25 8.86 5.68
N ASP A 105 -14.41 8.47 6.19
CA ASP A 105 -15.30 9.31 6.99
C ASP A 105 -14.66 9.71 8.32
N LYS A 106 -14.01 8.76 9.01
CA LYS A 106 -13.22 9.05 10.21
C LYS A 106 -12.07 10.02 9.92
N SER A 107 -11.42 9.85 8.77
CA SER A 107 -10.30 10.70 8.36
C SER A 107 -10.75 12.10 7.96
N LEU A 108 -11.90 12.23 7.30
CA LEU A 108 -12.56 13.51 6.97
C LEU A 108 -12.97 14.25 8.24
N ALA A 109 -13.64 13.56 9.16
CA ALA A 109 -14.01 14.12 10.46
C ALA A 109 -12.78 14.59 11.26
N ALA A 110 -11.72 13.78 11.30
CA ALA A 110 -10.44 14.15 11.94
C ALA A 110 -9.73 15.32 11.25
N SER A 111 -9.98 15.53 9.96
CA SER A 111 -9.46 16.66 9.18
C SER A 111 -10.29 17.95 9.36
N GLY A 112 -11.49 17.85 9.95
CA GLY A 112 -12.46 18.94 10.05
C GLY A 112 -13.21 19.22 8.75
N LEU A 113 -13.30 18.23 7.85
CA LEU A 113 -14.04 18.32 6.60
C LEU A 113 -15.45 17.73 6.76
N PRO A 114 -16.46 18.25 6.04
CA PRO A 114 -17.78 17.64 6.00
C PRO A 114 -17.75 16.28 5.31
N LEU A 115 -18.67 15.40 5.70
CA LEU A 115 -18.81 14.04 5.14
C LEU A 115 -19.48 14.04 3.76
N ASP A 116 -20.19 15.10 3.41
CA ASP A 116 -20.90 15.21 2.14
C ASP A 116 -20.00 15.79 1.04
N GLU A 117 -19.86 15.03 -0.05
CA GLU A 117 -19.11 15.42 -1.24
C GLU A 117 -19.77 16.57 -2.01
N SER A 118 -21.10 16.69 -1.93
CA SER A 118 -21.84 17.72 -2.65
C SER A 118 -21.65 19.10 -2.04
N THR A 119 -21.37 19.14 -0.73
CA THR A 119 -21.19 20.37 0.04
C THR A 119 -19.78 20.96 -0.09
N ASP A 120 -18.73 20.13 -0.19
CA ASP A 120 -17.35 20.61 -0.27
C ASP A 120 -16.49 19.90 -1.34
N LYS A 121 -15.85 20.71 -2.20
CA LYS A 121 -14.91 20.25 -3.23
C LYS A 121 -13.66 19.61 -2.63
N ASN A 122 -13.26 19.97 -1.41
CA ASN A 122 -12.14 19.31 -0.72
C ASN A 122 -12.49 17.88 -0.33
N THR A 123 -13.69 17.63 0.16
CA THR A 123 -14.18 16.28 0.49
C THR A 123 -14.23 15.39 -0.75
N ALA A 124 -14.76 15.90 -1.86
CA ALA A 124 -14.78 15.18 -3.12
C ALA A 124 -13.36 14.85 -3.63
N LEU A 125 -12.43 15.82 -3.58
CA LEU A 125 -11.04 15.59 -3.98
C LEU A 125 -10.33 14.61 -3.03
N PHE A 126 -10.59 14.70 -1.73
CA PHE A 126 -10.03 13.81 -0.72
C PHE A 126 -10.35 12.35 -1.06
N ARG A 127 -11.63 12.04 -1.22
CA ARG A 127 -12.11 10.66 -1.49
C ARG A 127 -11.62 10.13 -2.84
N GLN A 128 -11.63 10.97 -3.87
CA GLN A 128 -11.15 10.56 -5.21
C GLN A 128 -9.64 10.37 -5.30
N SER A 129 -8.86 11.03 -4.43
CA SER A 129 -7.40 11.09 -4.53
C SER A 129 -6.66 10.29 -3.48
N LEU A 130 -7.35 9.82 -2.43
CA LEU A 130 -6.78 8.91 -1.45
C LEU A 130 -6.43 7.59 -2.13
N LYS A 131 -5.17 7.19 -2.05
CA LYS A 131 -4.68 5.91 -2.58
C LYS A 131 -3.64 5.32 -1.66
N GLY A 132 -3.75 4.02 -1.42
CA GLY A 132 -2.72 3.20 -0.79
C GLY A 132 -2.01 2.31 -1.81
N VAL A 133 -0.72 2.10 -1.62
CA VAL A 133 0.09 1.16 -2.41
C VAL A 133 0.92 0.31 -1.46
N VAL A 134 0.95 -1.00 -1.70
CA VAL A 134 1.80 -1.92 -0.95
C VAL A 134 3.24 -1.79 -1.43
N VAL A 135 4.18 -1.58 -0.52
CA VAL A 135 5.61 -1.63 -0.84
C VAL A 135 6.04 -3.10 -0.88
N LYS A 136 6.43 -3.57 -2.06
CA LYS A 136 6.72 -4.99 -2.33
C LYS A 136 7.74 -5.56 -1.34
N ASN A 137 7.48 -6.76 -0.85
CA ASN A 137 8.36 -7.51 0.07
C ASN A 137 8.67 -6.77 1.38
N THR A 138 7.77 -5.89 1.84
CA THR A 138 7.93 -5.18 3.11
C THR A 138 6.61 -5.12 3.88
N ASN A 139 6.69 -4.72 5.15
CA ASN A 139 5.52 -4.43 5.99
C ASN A 139 5.08 -2.96 5.86
N PHE A 140 5.49 -2.30 4.78
CA PHE A 140 5.25 -0.89 4.55
C PHE A 140 4.15 -0.66 3.51
N ILE A 141 3.39 0.39 3.74
CA ILE A 141 2.42 0.90 2.78
C ILE A 141 2.74 2.38 2.51
N GLU A 142 2.63 2.77 1.26
CA GLU A 142 2.65 4.17 0.87
C GLU A 142 1.21 4.66 0.74
N ILE A 143 0.88 5.74 1.44
CA ILE A 143 -0.39 6.42 1.30
C ILE A 143 -0.17 7.75 0.61
N SER A 144 -1.09 8.11 -0.27
CA SER A 144 -1.03 9.37 -1.00
C SER A 144 -2.40 10.02 -1.10
N LEU A 145 -2.41 11.35 -1.07
CA LEU A 145 -3.63 12.15 -1.10
C LEU A 145 -3.37 13.48 -1.79
N SER A 146 -4.34 14.00 -2.54
CA SER A 146 -4.23 15.30 -3.21
C SER A 146 -5.11 16.35 -2.54
N ALA A 147 -4.63 17.60 -2.45
CA ALA A 147 -5.39 18.75 -1.96
C ALA A 147 -5.07 20.03 -2.77
N TYR A 148 -5.84 21.11 -2.58
CA TYR A 148 -5.62 22.40 -3.24
C TYR A 148 -4.58 23.29 -2.54
N SER A 149 -3.97 22.83 -1.45
CA SER A 149 -2.90 23.54 -0.75
C SER A 149 -1.90 22.54 -0.20
N ILE A 150 -0.64 22.97 -0.06
CA ILE A 150 0.43 22.19 0.58
C ILE A 150 0.05 21.88 2.04
N GLN A 151 -0.48 22.88 2.76
CA GLN A 151 -0.85 22.73 4.16
C GLN A 151 -2.01 21.74 4.33
N ASP A 152 -3.03 21.86 3.47
CA ASP A 152 -4.18 20.96 3.48
C ASP A 152 -3.77 19.54 3.12
N ALA A 153 -2.91 19.35 2.11
CA ALA A 153 -2.41 18.03 1.73
C ALA A 153 -1.69 17.34 2.91
N LYS A 154 -0.82 18.09 3.63
CA LYS A 154 -0.16 17.59 4.84
C LYS A 154 -1.16 17.28 5.94
N LYS A 155 -2.10 18.20 6.22
CA LYS A 155 -3.10 18.06 7.28
C LYS A 155 -3.97 16.83 7.05
N TYR A 156 -4.52 16.69 5.85
CA TYR A 156 -5.45 15.62 5.50
C TYR A 156 -4.76 14.25 5.47
N LEU A 157 -3.55 14.15 4.92
CA LEU A 157 -2.83 12.88 4.93
C LEU A 157 -2.41 12.46 6.36
N ASN A 158 -2.02 13.42 7.20
CA ASN A 158 -1.78 13.15 8.62
C ASN A 158 -3.02 12.64 9.34
N ALA A 159 -4.21 13.17 9.03
CA ALA A 159 -5.46 12.70 9.60
C ALA A 159 -5.79 11.26 9.16
N VAL A 160 -5.55 10.91 7.89
CA VAL A 160 -5.65 9.53 7.38
C VAL A 160 -4.68 8.60 8.09
N ALA A 161 -3.41 8.99 8.22
CA ALA A 161 -2.43 8.17 8.91
C ALA A 161 -2.84 7.91 10.37
N ARG A 162 -3.30 8.95 11.07
CA ARG A 162 -3.76 8.84 12.47
C ARG A 162 -5.02 8.00 12.62
N SER A 163 -5.98 8.10 11.71
CA SER A 163 -7.21 7.29 11.76
C SER A 163 -6.91 5.81 11.57
N LEU A 164 -5.96 5.49 10.68
CA LEU A 164 -5.49 4.12 10.47
C LEU A 164 -4.72 3.58 11.68
N ILE A 165 -3.81 4.38 12.24
CA ILE A 165 -3.06 4.01 13.46
C ILE A 165 -4.03 3.75 14.61
N ALA A 166 -5.00 4.64 14.85
CA ALA A 166 -5.99 4.48 15.90
C ALA A 166 -6.83 3.19 15.74
N LEU A 167 -7.12 2.79 14.49
CA LEU A 167 -7.82 1.54 14.22
C LEU A 167 -6.95 0.32 14.56
N HIS A 168 -5.68 0.34 14.17
CA HIS A 168 -4.74 -0.72 14.49
C HIS A 168 -4.49 -0.82 16.00
N ASP A 169 -4.37 0.31 16.70
CA ASP A 169 -4.23 0.37 18.15
C ASP A 169 -5.44 -0.25 18.85
N LEU A 170 -6.65 0.02 18.37
CA LEU A 170 -7.88 -0.58 18.92
C LEU A 170 -7.89 -2.11 18.76
N ARG A 171 -7.34 -2.63 17.65
CA ARG A 171 -7.21 -4.09 17.44
C ARG A 171 -6.10 -4.70 18.32
N MET A 172 -5.01 -3.98 18.53
CA MET A 172 -3.87 -4.45 19.36
C MET A 172 -4.17 -4.41 20.86
N ALA A 173 -4.91 -3.42 21.33
CA ALA A 173 -5.17 -3.18 22.75
C ALA A 173 -5.63 -4.41 23.56
N PRO A 174 -6.64 -5.21 23.13
CA PRO A 174 -7.05 -6.38 23.89
C PRO A 174 -5.97 -7.47 23.93
N ILE A 175 -5.20 -7.64 22.86
CA ILE A 175 -4.13 -8.64 22.78
C ILE A 175 -3.00 -8.28 23.76
N LEU A 176 -2.55 -7.01 23.72
CA LEU A 176 -1.55 -6.50 24.66
C LEU A 176 -2.05 -6.62 26.11
N LYS A 177 -3.32 -6.30 26.36
CA LYS A 177 -3.93 -6.47 27.68
C LYS A 177 -3.90 -7.91 28.15
N ASN A 178 -4.21 -8.88 27.28
CA ASN A 178 -4.18 -10.31 27.62
C ASN A 178 -2.76 -10.77 27.94
N VAL A 179 -1.76 -10.36 27.15
CA VAL A 179 -0.35 -10.69 27.40
C VAL A 179 0.11 -10.11 28.74
N ASN A 180 -0.15 -8.82 29.00
CA ASN A 180 0.17 -8.19 30.28
C ASN A 180 -0.53 -8.87 31.47
N THR A 181 -1.78 -9.30 31.30
CA THR A 181 -2.52 -10.03 32.33
C THR A 181 -1.88 -11.40 32.60
N ARG A 182 -1.45 -12.12 31.55
CA ARG A 182 -0.73 -13.39 31.69
C ARG A 182 0.62 -13.21 32.37
N VAL A 183 1.35 -12.14 32.05
CA VAL A 183 2.60 -11.80 32.74
C VAL A 183 2.36 -11.57 34.23
N ALA A 184 1.35 -10.77 34.58
CA ALA A 184 1.00 -10.52 35.98
C ALA A 184 0.60 -11.81 36.72
N ALA A 185 -0.22 -12.66 36.10
CA ALA A 185 -0.63 -13.95 36.66
C ALA A 185 0.57 -14.90 36.84
N ASN A 186 1.46 -14.99 35.86
CA ASN A 186 2.67 -15.80 35.93
C ASN A 186 3.58 -15.32 37.08
N LEU A 187 3.76 -14.00 37.26
CA LEU A 187 4.52 -13.44 38.39
C LEU A 187 3.93 -13.81 39.75
N THR A 188 2.60 -13.77 39.90
CA THR A 188 1.95 -14.22 41.14
C THR A 188 2.14 -15.71 41.39
N GLN A 189 1.98 -16.54 40.36
CA GLN A 189 2.17 -18.00 40.48
C GLN A 189 3.63 -18.37 40.82
N MET A 190 4.61 -17.64 40.27
CA MET A 190 6.02 -17.83 40.62
C MET A 190 6.29 -17.50 42.09
N ALA A 191 5.74 -16.39 42.59
CA ALA A 191 5.92 -15.99 43.99
C ALA A 191 5.32 -17.03 44.95
N ASP A 192 4.10 -17.52 44.64
CA ASP A 192 3.44 -18.56 45.42
C ASP A 192 4.21 -19.88 45.38
N ALA A 193 4.68 -20.28 44.19
CA ALA A 193 5.44 -21.51 44.01
C ALA A 193 6.76 -21.48 44.80
N GLN A 194 7.42 -20.32 44.85
CA GLN A 194 8.67 -20.12 45.57
C GLN A 194 8.46 -20.07 47.09
N ALA A 195 7.35 -19.49 47.57
CA ALA A 195 6.97 -19.55 48.98
C ALA A 195 6.68 -20.99 49.45
N GLN A 196 5.94 -21.76 48.63
CA GLN A 196 5.67 -23.17 48.91
C GLN A 196 6.94 -24.03 48.92
N ARG A 197 7.86 -23.81 47.96
CA ARG A 197 9.18 -24.46 47.93
C ARG A 197 9.95 -24.19 49.24
N THR A 198 10.00 -22.93 49.68
CA THR A 198 10.69 -22.55 50.91
C THR A 198 10.07 -23.25 52.13
N ARG A 199 8.73 -23.35 52.17
CA ARG A 199 8.02 -24.09 53.23
C ARG A 199 8.33 -25.58 53.23
N LEU A 200 8.31 -26.24 52.07
CA LEU A 200 8.64 -27.66 51.94
C LEU A 200 10.09 -27.95 52.34
N GLN A 201 11.04 -27.09 51.95
CA GLN A 201 12.43 -27.18 52.37
C GLN A 201 12.58 -27.07 53.90
N GLY A 202 11.84 -26.17 54.54
CA GLY A 202 11.80 -26.06 56.01
C GLY A 202 11.25 -27.33 56.68
N ILE A 203 10.19 -27.92 56.14
CA ILE A 203 9.60 -29.18 56.65
C ILE A 203 10.61 -30.32 56.51
N ILE A 204 11.25 -30.47 55.35
CA ILE A 204 12.29 -31.50 55.11
C ILE A 204 13.47 -31.32 56.06
N ALA A 205 13.94 -30.09 56.27
CA ALA A 205 15.01 -29.79 57.21
C ALA A 205 14.64 -30.16 58.66
N SER A 206 13.37 -29.94 59.04
CA SER A 206 12.86 -30.30 60.38
C SER A 206 12.66 -31.80 60.60
N MET A 207 12.43 -32.59 59.54
CA MET A 207 12.27 -34.06 59.64
C MET A 207 13.59 -34.81 59.90
N GLY A 208 14.74 -34.17 59.68
CA GLY A 208 16.06 -34.79 59.89
C GLY A 208 16.40 -35.89 58.88
N GLN A 209 17.51 -36.59 59.11
CA GLN A 209 17.95 -37.72 58.27
C GLN A 209 17.04 -38.94 58.49
N PRO A 210 16.67 -39.70 57.44
CA PRO A 210 15.84 -40.89 57.58
C PRO A 210 16.59 -41.95 58.40
N LYS A 211 16.24 -42.06 59.69
CA LYS A 211 16.60 -43.23 60.51
C LYS A 211 15.64 -44.37 60.14
N SER A 212 16.11 -45.62 60.18
CA SER A 212 15.45 -46.82 59.62
C SER A 212 14.03 -47.10 60.13
N ASP A 213 13.54 -46.38 61.14
CA ASP A 213 12.34 -46.72 61.88
C ASP A 213 11.29 -45.60 61.68
N GLY A 214 10.41 -45.77 60.69
CA GLY A 214 9.09 -45.12 60.64
C GLY A 214 8.88 -43.87 59.75
N HIS A 215 9.92 -43.13 59.36
CA HIS A 215 9.76 -41.83 58.64
C HIS A 215 10.18 -41.82 57.16
N PHE A 216 10.50 -42.99 56.59
CA PHE A 216 10.98 -43.11 55.20
C PHE A 216 9.91 -42.72 54.14
N ALA A 217 8.66 -43.15 54.33
CA ALA A 217 7.59 -42.86 53.37
C ALA A 217 7.20 -41.36 53.31
N PRO A 218 7.01 -40.64 54.44
CA PRO A 218 6.79 -39.18 54.41
C PRO A 218 7.95 -38.40 53.77
N HIS A 219 9.19 -38.86 53.96
CA HIS A 219 10.37 -38.20 53.40
C HIS A 219 10.41 -38.30 51.86
N ILE A 220 10.13 -39.49 51.30
CA ILE A 220 10.09 -39.68 49.83
C ILE A 220 9.00 -38.82 49.20
N VAL A 221 7.80 -38.76 49.81
CA VAL A 221 6.70 -37.93 49.31
C VAL A 221 7.07 -36.44 49.33
N ALA A 222 7.74 -35.97 50.39
CA ALA A 222 8.18 -34.58 50.47
C ALA A 222 9.24 -34.23 49.41
N VAL A 223 10.14 -35.16 49.10
CA VAL A 223 11.15 -34.99 48.04
C VAL A 223 10.51 -35.01 46.65
N ASP A 224 9.55 -35.89 46.39
CA ASP A 224 8.78 -35.92 45.13
C ASP A 224 7.98 -34.62 44.92
N LEU A 225 7.30 -34.14 45.97
CA LEU A 225 6.59 -32.85 45.93
C LEU A 225 7.55 -31.69 45.67
N LEU A 226 8.75 -31.70 46.26
CA LEU A 226 9.77 -30.68 46.00
C LEU A 226 10.27 -30.73 44.56
N ALA A 227 10.51 -31.92 44.00
CA ALA A 227 10.90 -32.09 42.61
C ALA A 227 9.81 -31.59 41.65
N LYS A 228 8.54 -31.92 41.92
CA LYS A 228 7.39 -31.40 41.17
C LYS A 228 7.28 -29.87 41.25
N GLN A 229 7.54 -29.31 42.42
CA GLN A 229 7.54 -27.86 42.61
C GLN A 229 8.67 -27.17 41.82
N GLU A 230 9.86 -27.76 41.80
CA GLU A 230 10.97 -27.23 41.02
C GLU A 230 10.67 -27.27 39.51
N GLN A 231 10.05 -28.35 39.04
CA GLN A 231 9.58 -28.43 37.66
C GLN A 231 8.58 -27.32 37.34
N GLN A 232 7.62 -27.06 38.23
CA GLN A 232 6.66 -25.96 38.05
C GLN A 232 7.35 -24.59 38.00
N ILE A 233 8.37 -24.34 38.84
CA ILE A 233 9.15 -23.10 38.80
C ILE A 233 9.90 -22.96 37.47
N GLN A 234 10.48 -24.04 36.96
CA GLN A 234 11.15 -24.05 35.65
C GLN A 234 10.18 -23.76 34.51
N ASP A 235 8.99 -24.39 34.53
CA ASP A 235 7.93 -24.15 33.55
C ASP A 235 7.47 -22.69 33.56
N LEU A 236 7.23 -22.12 34.75
CA LEU A 236 6.82 -20.72 34.92
C LEU A 236 7.92 -19.74 34.46
N THR A 237 9.19 -20.06 34.73
CA THR A 237 10.34 -19.25 34.29
C THR A 237 10.49 -19.26 32.76
N THR A 238 10.25 -20.41 32.15
CA THR A 238 10.26 -20.55 30.68
C THR A 238 9.12 -19.73 30.08
N GLU A 239 7.90 -19.87 30.60
CA GLU A 239 6.76 -19.06 30.14
C GLU A 239 7.02 -17.56 30.33
N ARG A 240 7.62 -17.13 31.44
CA ARG A 240 7.98 -15.73 31.66
C ARG A 240 8.91 -15.22 30.57
N THR A 241 9.95 -15.97 30.25
CA THR A 241 10.94 -15.58 29.22
C THR A 241 10.25 -15.41 27.86
N LEU A 242 9.38 -16.35 27.50
CA LEU A 242 8.60 -16.28 26.26
C LEU A 242 7.67 -15.07 26.23
N LEU A 243 6.96 -14.79 27.33
CA LEU A 243 6.07 -13.63 27.42
C LEU A 243 6.84 -12.30 27.40
N SER A 244 8.01 -12.22 28.02
CA SER A 244 8.86 -11.02 27.95
C SER A 244 9.41 -10.80 26.55
N ASP A 245 9.82 -11.88 25.87
CA ASP A 245 10.31 -11.79 24.50
C ASP A 245 9.23 -11.30 23.55
N LEU A 246 7.97 -11.72 23.73
CA LEU A 246 6.83 -11.23 22.95
C LEU A 246 6.63 -9.71 23.12
N LEU A 247 6.89 -9.15 24.29
CA LEU A 247 6.71 -7.72 24.58
C LEU A 247 7.91 -6.86 24.15
N LEU A 248 9.00 -7.45 23.66
CA LEU A 248 10.14 -6.68 23.15
C LEU A 248 9.70 -5.79 21.97
N PRO A 249 10.19 -4.54 21.88
CA PRO A 249 9.88 -3.65 20.76
C PRO A 249 10.23 -4.20 19.37
N SER A 250 11.16 -5.16 19.30
CA SER A 250 11.52 -5.87 18.06
C SER A 250 10.44 -6.84 17.58
N ASN A 251 9.63 -7.37 18.51
CA ASN A 251 8.62 -8.38 18.25
C ASN A 251 7.21 -7.80 18.21
N THR A 252 6.96 -6.79 19.05
CA THR A 252 5.67 -6.12 19.15
C THR A 252 5.89 -4.61 19.06
N TYR A 253 5.34 -4.00 18.00
CA TYR A 253 5.40 -2.56 17.79
C TYR A 253 4.09 -2.07 17.16
N PRO A 254 3.64 -0.86 17.54
CA PRO A 254 2.43 -0.28 16.97
C PRO A 254 2.65 0.12 15.51
N THR A 255 1.55 0.43 14.82
CA THR A 255 1.62 1.03 13.48
C THR A 255 2.17 2.43 13.60
N THR A 256 3.19 2.77 12.81
CA THR A 256 3.85 4.07 12.89
C THR A 256 4.12 4.65 11.51
N VAL A 257 4.26 5.98 11.46
CA VAL A 257 4.69 6.69 10.27
C VAL A 257 6.21 6.71 10.28
N ILE A 258 6.85 6.13 9.25
CA ILE A 258 8.32 6.00 9.18
C ILE A 258 8.95 7.35 8.83
N ASP A 259 8.37 8.03 7.84
CA ASP A 259 8.85 9.30 7.34
C ASP A 259 7.74 10.35 7.40
N ALA A 260 8.11 11.59 7.71
CA ALA A 260 7.16 12.68 7.80
C ALA A 260 6.40 12.84 6.47
N VAL A 261 5.14 13.28 6.55
CA VAL A 261 4.34 13.53 5.34
C VAL A 261 5.08 14.49 4.41
N PHE A 262 5.49 13.96 3.26
CA PHE A 262 6.20 14.70 2.24
C PHE A 262 5.19 15.31 1.26
N VAL A 263 5.36 16.59 0.95
CA VAL A 263 4.61 17.29 -0.10
C VAL A 263 5.64 18.03 -0.96
N PRO A 264 5.71 17.75 -2.27
CA PRO A 264 6.58 18.50 -3.17
C PRO A 264 6.18 19.98 -3.22
N ASP A 265 7.17 20.86 -3.33
CA ASP A 265 6.94 22.31 -3.45
C ASP A 265 6.21 22.68 -4.75
N ARG A 266 6.35 21.84 -5.78
CA ARG A 266 5.71 22.03 -7.08
C ARG A 266 4.36 21.31 -7.13
N PRO A 267 3.32 21.94 -7.71
CA PRO A 267 2.01 21.31 -7.84
C PRO A 267 2.10 20.05 -8.69
N TYR A 268 1.40 19.00 -8.26
CA TYR A 268 1.31 17.75 -8.99
C TYR A 268 0.49 17.89 -10.29
N PHE A 269 -0.50 18.77 -10.31
CA PHE A 269 -1.34 19.06 -11.47
C PHE A 269 -1.64 20.57 -11.53
N PRO A 270 -1.71 21.18 -12.72
CA PRO A 270 -1.44 20.62 -14.06
C PRO A 270 0.05 20.60 -14.48
N LYS A 271 0.52 19.46 -15.02
CA LYS A 271 1.92 19.29 -15.48
C LYS A 271 2.13 19.83 -16.89
N LEU A 272 3.04 20.79 -17.05
CA LEU A 272 3.38 21.37 -18.35
C LEU A 272 3.88 20.30 -19.34
N SER A 273 4.65 19.33 -18.86
CA SER A 273 5.18 18.22 -19.66
C SER A 273 4.10 17.31 -20.25
N VAL A 274 2.88 17.32 -19.70
CA VAL A 274 1.74 16.53 -20.22
C VAL A 274 0.86 17.39 -21.12
N PHE A 275 0.52 18.61 -20.69
CA PHE A 275 -0.42 19.47 -21.41
C PHE A 275 0.16 20.03 -22.71
N LEU A 276 1.44 20.40 -22.74
CA LEU A 276 2.08 21.00 -23.91
C LEU A 276 2.14 20.05 -25.12
N PRO A 277 2.61 18.79 -25.02
CA PRO A 277 2.62 17.89 -26.17
C PRO A 277 1.21 17.56 -26.66
N ILE A 278 0.23 17.43 -25.77
CA ILE A 278 -1.18 17.23 -26.16
C ILE A 278 -1.69 18.42 -26.97
N GLY A 279 -1.44 19.65 -26.50
CA GLY A 279 -1.82 20.87 -27.22
C GLY A 279 -1.14 21.00 -28.58
N VAL A 280 0.15 20.65 -28.66
CA VAL A 280 0.92 20.64 -29.92
C VAL A 280 0.40 19.59 -30.89
N LEU A 281 0.12 18.37 -30.42
CA LEU A 281 -0.41 17.28 -31.26
C LEU A 281 -1.80 17.62 -31.81
N LEU A 282 -2.70 18.14 -30.97
CA LEU A 282 -4.01 18.60 -31.42
C LEU A 282 -3.92 19.77 -32.40
N GLY A 283 -3.03 20.73 -32.13
CA GLY A 283 -2.75 21.85 -33.04
C GLY A 283 -2.18 21.38 -34.38
N ALA A 284 -1.28 20.40 -34.38
CA ALA A 284 -0.71 19.81 -35.59
C ALA A 284 -1.78 19.07 -36.41
N ALA A 285 -2.59 18.23 -35.76
CA ALA A 285 -3.67 17.49 -36.42
C ALA A 285 -4.69 18.43 -37.09
N LEU A 286 -5.13 19.47 -36.37
CA LEU A 286 -6.01 20.50 -36.93
C LEU A 286 -5.34 21.28 -38.07
N GLY A 287 -4.06 21.62 -37.92
CA GLY A 287 -3.28 22.29 -38.94
C GLY A 287 -3.19 21.50 -40.25
N ILE A 288 -2.92 20.19 -40.16
CA ILE A 288 -2.85 19.29 -41.31
C ILE A 288 -4.23 19.18 -41.98
N ALA A 289 -5.30 18.98 -41.20
CA ALA A 289 -6.66 18.90 -41.73
C ALA A 289 -7.05 20.19 -42.48
N LEU A 290 -6.75 21.36 -41.91
CA LEU A 290 -7.00 22.65 -42.55
C LEU A 290 -6.16 22.86 -43.81
N ALA A 291 -4.90 22.42 -43.81
CA ALA A 291 -4.03 22.50 -44.98
C ALA A 291 -4.58 21.66 -46.15
N LEU A 292 -5.02 20.43 -45.87
CA LEU A 292 -5.63 19.55 -46.87
C LEU A 292 -6.94 20.14 -47.43
N LEU A 293 -7.82 20.63 -46.56
CA LEU A 293 -9.09 21.25 -46.97
C LEU A 293 -8.88 22.51 -47.83
N ARG A 294 -7.89 23.34 -47.48
CA ARG A 294 -7.57 24.54 -48.25
C ARG A 294 -6.95 24.19 -49.59
N ASP A 295 -6.19 23.11 -49.68
CA ASP A 295 -5.63 22.66 -50.95
C ASP A 295 -6.70 22.11 -51.89
N TRP A 296 -7.61 21.27 -51.37
CA TRP A 296 -8.78 20.77 -52.11
C TRP A 296 -9.66 21.90 -52.65
N LYS A 297 -9.87 22.97 -51.88
CA LYS A 297 -10.66 24.12 -52.34
C LYS A 297 -9.95 24.94 -53.42
N LYS A 298 -8.61 24.96 -53.44
CA LYS A 298 -7.83 25.68 -54.46
C LYS A 298 -7.81 24.93 -55.79
N THR A 299 -7.66 23.61 -55.78
CA THR A 299 -7.67 22.79 -57.01
C THR A 299 -9.03 22.82 -57.72
N LYS A 300 -10.14 22.91 -56.97
CA LYS A 300 -11.49 23.08 -57.52
C LYS A 300 -11.78 24.45 -58.15
N LYS A 301 -10.96 25.48 -57.92
CA LYS A 301 -11.16 26.83 -58.49
C LYS A 301 -10.34 27.09 -59.77
N THR A 302 -9.44 26.18 -60.12
CA THR A 302 -8.57 26.26 -61.31
C THR A 302 -9.03 25.35 -62.45
N VAL A 303 -10.22 24.74 -62.30
CA VAL A 303 -10.97 24.04 -63.34
C VAL A 303 -12.22 24.85 -63.60
#